data_AF-A0A0F9EE84-F1
#
_entry.id   AF-A0A0F9EE84-F1
#
_cell.length_a   1.000
_cell.length_b   1.000
_cell.length_c   1.000
_cell.angle_alpha   90.00
_cell.angle_beta   90.00
_cell.angle_gamma   90.00
#
_symmetry.space_group_name_H-M   'P 1'
#
loop_
_entity.id
_entity.type
_entity.pdbx_description
1 polymer ?
#
loop_
_entity_poly.entity_id
_entity_poly.type
_entity_poly.pdbx_seq_one_letter_code
_entity_poly.pdbx_strand_id
1 'polypeptide(L)'
;MKSIILDREECPPANLARVGEAPLEDVPAALFLKLFRDVYRTRFGARYRTLRGDYRHSKRLTDAYELELLEEMVSLFIAMDGYGRPSVRNLYARKDELLVDARERISERVKDKAERESMTPEEKEEYKIKEISDALFNDTITDEQ
;
A
#
# COMPACT_ATOMS: atom_id res chain seq x y z
N MET A 1 -14.71 -15.48 -62.67
CA MET A 1 -14.70 -15.24 -61.21
C MET A 1 -14.18 -13.82 -61.00
N LYS A 2 -14.99 -12.90 -60.46
CA LYS A 2 -14.59 -11.50 -60.26
C LYS A 2 -13.97 -11.34 -58.86
N SER A 3 -12.72 -10.90 -58.80
CA SER A 3 -11.97 -10.65 -57.57
C SER A 3 -12.35 -9.30 -56.96
N ILE A 4 -12.63 -9.27 -55.66
CA ILE A 4 -12.88 -8.05 -54.89
C ILE A 4 -11.52 -7.50 -54.46
N ILE A 5 -11.20 -6.28 -54.88
CA ILE A 5 -10.06 -5.50 -54.40
C ILE A 5 -10.57 -4.72 -53.18
N LEU A 6 -9.99 -4.96 -52.00
CA LEU A 6 -10.26 -4.18 -50.80
C LEU A 6 -9.28 -3.02 -50.75
N ASP A 7 -9.76 -1.82 -51.08
CA ASP A 7 -9.04 -0.57 -50.88
C ASP A 7 -8.72 -0.38 -49.39
N ARG A 8 -7.43 -0.31 -49.09
CA ARG A 8 -6.88 0.14 -47.82
C ARG A 8 -6.83 1.66 -47.88
N GLU A 9 -7.84 2.35 -47.35
CA GLU A 9 -7.71 3.72 -46.84
C GLU A 9 -9.01 4.20 -46.18
N GLU A 10 -9.31 3.70 -44.98
CA GLU A 10 -10.19 4.44 -44.06
C GLU A 10 -9.58 4.37 -42.66
N CYS A 11 -8.80 5.40 -42.33
CA CYS A 11 -8.51 5.74 -40.94
C CYS A 11 -9.85 5.88 -40.20
N PRO A 12 -10.02 5.27 -39.02
CA PRO A 12 -11.26 5.44 -38.27
C PRO A 12 -11.47 6.93 -37.93
N PRO A 13 -12.72 7.41 -37.95
CA PRO A 13 -13.04 8.82 -37.73
C PRO A 13 -12.51 9.27 -36.37
N ALA A 14 -11.89 10.45 -36.34
CA ALA A 14 -11.18 11.04 -35.20
C ALA A 14 -12.03 11.31 -33.93
N ASN A 15 -13.31 10.93 -33.94
CA ASN A 15 -14.30 11.22 -32.89
C ASN A 15 -14.88 9.97 -32.21
N LEU A 16 -14.19 8.82 -32.28
CA LEU A 16 -14.41 7.78 -31.28
C LEU A 16 -13.69 8.23 -30.01
N ALA A 17 -14.43 8.87 -29.09
CA ALA A 17 -14.01 8.98 -27.71
C ALA A 17 -13.48 7.60 -27.29
N ARG A 18 -12.19 7.51 -26.94
CA ARG A 18 -11.58 6.25 -26.53
C ARG A 18 -12.40 5.75 -25.34
N VAL A 19 -13.12 4.65 -25.52
CA VAL A 19 -13.77 3.91 -24.44
C VAL A 19 -12.69 3.58 -23.42
N GLY A 20 -12.61 4.36 -22.33
CA GLY A 20 -11.52 4.29 -21.36
C GLY A 20 -11.06 5.60 -20.74
N GLU A 21 -11.55 6.78 -21.16
CA GLU A 21 -11.28 8.05 -20.47
C GLU A 21 -12.15 8.25 -19.22
N ALA A 22 -12.19 7.25 -18.33
CA ALA A 22 -12.34 7.58 -16.91
C ALA A 22 -10.98 8.12 -16.46
N PRO A 23 -10.90 9.22 -15.69
CA PRO A 23 -9.67 9.60 -15.04
C PRO A 23 -9.12 8.37 -14.32
N LEU A 24 -7.92 7.93 -14.69
CA LEU A 24 -7.26 6.76 -14.07
C LEU A 24 -7.12 6.90 -12.55
N GLU A 25 -7.38 8.08 -12.00
CA GLU A 25 -7.25 8.46 -10.59
C GLU A 25 -8.30 7.83 -9.68
N ASP A 26 -9.46 7.38 -10.21
CA ASP A 26 -10.54 6.77 -9.39
C ASP A 26 -10.57 5.23 -9.42
N VAL A 27 -9.60 4.59 -10.08
CA VAL A 27 -9.56 3.13 -10.15
C VAL A 27 -8.80 2.58 -8.92
N PRO A 28 -9.37 1.65 -8.13
CA PRO A 28 -8.73 1.11 -6.92
C PRO A 28 -7.27 0.65 -7.15
N ALA A 29 -7.01 -0.02 -8.27
CA ALA A 29 -5.66 -0.45 -8.64
C ALA A 29 -4.68 0.71 -8.84
N ALA A 30 -5.13 1.87 -9.33
CA ALA A 30 -4.30 3.05 -9.50
C ALA A 30 -4.02 3.74 -8.16
N LEU A 31 -5.02 3.79 -7.27
CA LEU A 31 -4.87 4.27 -5.89
C LEU A 31 -3.85 3.41 -5.13
N PHE A 32 -3.96 2.08 -5.22
CA PHE A 32 -2.98 1.17 -4.63
C PHE A 32 -1.56 1.39 -5.18
N LEU A 33 -1.42 1.61 -6.49
CA LEU A 33 -0.10 1.91 -7.09
C LEU A 33 0.48 3.23 -6.59
N LYS A 34 -0.37 4.24 -6.38
CA LYS A 34 0.04 5.53 -5.81
C LYS A 34 0.53 5.34 -4.37
N LEU A 35 -0.27 4.67 -3.54
CA LEU A 35 0.10 4.28 -2.18
C LEU A 35 1.46 3.56 -2.14
N PHE A 36 1.64 2.51 -2.95
CA PHE A 36 2.90 1.77 -2.99
C PHE A 36 4.09 2.67 -3.35
N ARG A 37 3.93 3.54 -4.36
CA ARG A 37 4.99 4.48 -4.78
C ARG A 37 5.34 5.47 -3.66
N ASP A 38 4.34 5.96 -2.95
CA ASP A 38 4.52 6.95 -1.89
C ASP A 38 5.26 6.33 -0.71
N VAL A 39 4.83 5.16 -0.23
CA VAL A 39 5.51 4.43 0.85
C VAL A 39 6.93 4.04 0.45
N TYR A 40 7.13 3.53 -0.78
CA TYR A 40 8.45 3.23 -1.33
C TYR A 40 9.36 4.46 -1.33
N ARG A 41 8.85 5.60 -1.81
CA ARG A 41 9.62 6.85 -1.89
C ARG A 41 10.01 7.35 -0.50
N THR A 42 9.10 7.26 0.46
CA THR A 42 9.37 7.64 1.86
C THR A 42 10.48 6.78 2.47
N ARG A 43 10.48 5.47 2.23
CA ARG A 43 11.50 4.56 2.78
C ARG A 43 12.86 4.66 2.08
N PHE A 44 12.89 4.65 0.75
CA PHE A 44 14.13 4.52 -0.01
C PHE A 44 14.65 5.83 -0.63
N GLY A 45 13.91 6.93 -0.52
CA GLY A 45 14.24 8.22 -1.13
C GLY A 45 14.17 8.25 -2.66
N ALA A 46 13.94 7.10 -3.31
CA ALA A 46 13.92 6.94 -4.76
C ALA A 46 12.49 6.81 -5.31
N ARG A 47 12.30 7.26 -6.56
CA ARG A 47 11.02 7.03 -7.27
C ARG A 47 10.90 5.56 -7.67
N TYR A 48 9.80 4.92 -7.29
CA TYR A 48 9.48 3.59 -7.79
C TYR A 48 9.13 3.64 -9.30
N ARG A 49 9.88 2.90 -10.11
CA ARG A 49 9.59 2.74 -11.54
C ARG A 49 8.59 1.61 -11.73
N THR A 50 7.37 1.96 -12.10
CA THR A 50 6.32 0.98 -12.36
C THR A 50 6.69 0.05 -13.51
N LEU A 51 6.58 -1.25 -13.26
CA LEU A 51 6.95 -2.29 -14.19
C LEU A 51 5.73 -2.76 -14.98
N ARG A 52 6.00 -3.38 -16.14
CA ARG A 52 4.97 -4.03 -16.95
C ARG A 52 4.36 -5.17 -16.13
N GLY A 53 3.06 -5.07 -15.86
CA GLY A 53 2.31 -6.06 -15.07
C GLY A 53 1.95 -5.61 -13.66
N ASP A 54 2.54 -4.52 -13.14
CA ASP A 54 2.21 -4.00 -11.81
C ASP A 54 0.73 -3.65 -11.69
N TYR A 55 0.13 -3.08 -12.74
CA TYR A 55 -1.31 -2.80 -12.78
C TYR A 55 -2.17 -4.07 -12.65
N ARG A 56 -1.76 -5.17 -13.30
CA ARG A 56 -2.48 -6.45 -13.22
C ARG A 56 -2.42 -7.04 -11.81
N HIS A 57 -1.26 -6.97 -11.16
CA HIS A 57 -1.08 -7.43 -9.79
C HIS A 57 -1.84 -6.55 -8.80
N SER A 58 -1.77 -5.23 -8.97
CA SER A 58 -2.51 -4.24 -8.18
C SER A 58 -4.01 -4.51 -8.27
N LYS A 59 -4.54 -4.68 -9.49
CA LYS A 59 -5.94 -5.02 -9.70
C LYS A 59 -6.35 -6.28 -8.93
N ARG A 60 -5.56 -7.36 -9.03
CA ARG A 60 -5.85 -8.61 -8.30
C ARG A 60 -5.82 -8.44 -6.78
N LEU A 61 -4.98 -7.55 -6.26
CA LEU A 61 -4.91 -7.25 -4.83
C LEU A 61 -6.15 -6.46 -4.41
N THR A 62 -6.49 -5.39 -5.14
CA THR A 62 -7.64 -4.54 -4.82
C THR A 62 -8.99 -5.21 -5.08
N ASP A 63 -9.04 -6.19 -5.97
CA ASP A 63 -10.25 -7.01 -6.19
C ASP A 63 -10.45 -8.02 -5.03
N ALA A 64 -9.39 -8.37 -4.28
CA ALA A 64 -9.41 -9.41 -3.25
C ALA A 64 -9.40 -8.88 -1.82
N TYR A 65 -8.86 -7.69 -1.59
CA TYR A 65 -8.63 -7.14 -0.25
C TYR A 65 -9.00 -5.66 -0.21
N GLU A 66 -9.49 -5.24 0.96
CA GLU A 66 -9.80 -3.84 1.25
C GLU A 66 -8.53 -2.99 1.34
N LEU A 67 -8.67 -1.69 1.08
CA LEU A 67 -7.54 -0.77 1.00
C LEU A 67 -6.75 -0.68 2.32
N GLU A 68 -7.43 -0.65 3.46
CA GLU A 68 -6.78 -0.59 4.79
C GLU A 68 -5.84 -1.77 5.03
N LEU A 69 -6.27 -2.99 4.67
CA LEU A 69 -5.42 -4.18 4.79
C LEU A 69 -4.23 -4.10 3.83
N LEU A 70 -4.44 -3.60 2.62
CA LEU A 70 -3.37 -3.40 1.63
C LEU A 70 -2.36 -2.34 2.09
N GLU A 71 -2.79 -1.28 2.76
CA GLU A 71 -1.91 -0.26 3.36
C GLU A 71 -0.96 -0.86 4.39
N GLU A 72 -1.47 -1.73 5.27
CA GLU A 72 -0.64 -2.44 6.24
C GLU A 72 0.32 -3.42 5.59
N MET A 73 -0.16 -4.20 4.62
CA MET A 73 0.69 -5.13 3.87
C MET A 73 1.83 -4.40 3.16
N VAL A 74 1.57 -3.24 2.54
CA VAL A 74 2.58 -2.41 1.90
C VAL A 74 3.58 -1.87 2.93
N SER A 75 3.09 -1.36 4.06
CA SER A 75 3.93 -0.81 5.12
C SER A 75 4.87 -1.87 5.69
N LEU A 76 4.36 -3.06 6.01
CA LEU A 76 5.14 -4.23 6.43
C LEU A 76 6.18 -4.63 5.39
N PHE A 77 5.73 -4.83 4.15
CA PHE A 77 6.59 -5.28 3.07
C PHE A 77 7.76 -4.32 2.80
N ILE A 78 7.50 -3.01 2.81
CA ILE A 78 8.52 -1.99 2.60
C ILE A 78 9.43 -1.84 3.82
N ALA A 79 8.93 -2.00 5.05
CA ALA A 79 9.76 -2.01 6.26
C ALA A 79 10.76 -3.16 6.26
N MET A 80 10.41 -4.30 5.65
CA MET A 80 11.28 -5.46 5.44
C MET A 80 12.14 -5.37 4.15
N ASP A 81 12.35 -4.16 3.64
CA ASP A 81 13.08 -3.86 2.41
C ASP A 81 12.59 -4.64 1.17
N GLY A 82 11.32 -5.07 1.17
CA GLY A 82 10.70 -5.83 0.09
C GLY A 82 11.41 -7.14 -0.27
N TYR A 83 12.08 -7.77 0.71
CA TYR A 83 12.95 -8.95 0.54
C TYR A 83 14.05 -8.75 -0.51
N GLY A 84 14.66 -7.55 -0.51
CA GLY A 84 15.80 -7.17 -1.34
C GLY A 84 15.45 -6.53 -2.68
N ARG A 85 14.23 -6.75 -3.21
CA ARG A 85 13.75 -6.05 -4.41
C ARG A 85 12.27 -5.69 -4.29
N PRO A 86 11.93 -4.56 -3.66
CA PRO A 86 10.55 -4.16 -3.48
C PRO A 86 9.88 -3.89 -4.83
N SER A 87 8.83 -4.66 -5.12
CA SER A 87 7.99 -4.47 -6.30
C SER A 87 6.59 -5.00 -6.02
N VAL A 88 5.61 -4.48 -6.75
CA VAL A 88 4.21 -4.92 -6.61
C VAL A 88 4.07 -6.42 -6.91
N ARG A 89 4.84 -6.94 -7.88
CA ARG A 89 4.89 -8.37 -8.17
C ARG A 89 5.37 -9.20 -6.96
N ASN A 90 6.42 -8.75 -6.28
CA ASN A 90 6.96 -9.46 -5.12
C ASN A 90 6.01 -9.39 -3.93
N LEU A 91 5.39 -8.23 -3.70
CA LEU A 91 4.32 -8.09 -2.70
C LEU A 91 3.18 -9.06 -3.00
N TYR A 92 2.72 -9.13 -4.26
CA TYR A 92 1.67 -10.07 -4.67
C TYR A 92 2.07 -11.54 -4.45
N ALA A 93 3.33 -11.89 -4.71
CA ALA A 93 3.84 -13.24 -4.50
C ALA A 93 3.89 -13.63 -3.00
N ARG A 94 4.11 -12.66 -2.11
CA ARG A 94 4.22 -12.84 -0.66
C ARG A 94 2.96 -12.46 0.11
N LYS A 95 1.86 -12.19 -0.59
CA LYS A 95 0.62 -11.67 0.01
C LYS A 95 0.12 -12.53 1.16
N ASP A 96 0.22 -13.85 1.05
CA ASP A 96 -0.34 -14.76 2.05
C ASP A 96 0.45 -14.73 3.37
N GLU A 97 1.77 -14.50 3.30
CA GLU A 97 2.63 -14.26 4.47
C GLU A 97 2.28 -12.91 5.12
N LEU A 98 2.19 -11.84 4.30
CA LEU A 98 1.90 -10.49 4.77
C LEU A 98 0.49 -10.32 5.36
N LEU A 99 -0.48 -11.12 4.91
CA LEU A 99 -1.88 -11.02 5.35
C LEU A 99 -2.06 -11.38 6.82
N VAL A 100 -1.28 -12.35 7.32
CA VAL A 100 -1.34 -12.76 8.72
C VAL A 100 -0.89 -11.60 9.61
N ASP A 101 0.32 -11.10 9.35
CA ASP A 101 0.94 -10.01 10.11
C ASP A 101 0.13 -8.71 10.01
N ALA A 102 -0.40 -8.39 8.82
CA ALA A 102 -1.19 -7.18 8.62
C ALA A 102 -2.51 -7.21 9.42
N ARG A 103 -3.19 -8.37 9.47
CA ARG A 103 -4.41 -8.53 10.25
C ARG A 103 -4.14 -8.45 11.76
N GLU A 104 -3.04 -9.03 12.21
CA GLU A 104 -2.62 -8.95 13.61
C GLU A 104 -2.40 -7.49 14.02
N ARG A 105 -1.64 -6.71 13.25
CA ARG A 105 -1.41 -5.27 13.51
C ARG A 105 -2.68 -4.42 13.49
N ILE A 106 -3.63 -4.73 12.61
CA ILE A 106 -4.93 -4.05 12.60
C ILE A 106 -5.69 -4.40 13.89
N SER A 107 -5.72 -5.68 14.27
CA SER A 107 -6.42 -6.13 15.48
C SER A 107 -5.82 -5.50 16.74
N GLU A 108 -4.49 -5.44 16.86
CA GLU A 108 -3.78 -4.79 17.97
C GLU A 108 -4.14 -3.31 18.07
N ARG A 109 -4.06 -2.55 16.96
CA ARG A 109 -4.43 -1.12 16.98
C ARG A 109 -5.89 -0.86 17.33
N VAL A 110 -6.80 -1.74 16.90
CA VAL A 110 -8.22 -1.63 17.27
C VAL A 110 -8.40 -1.86 18.77
N LYS A 111 -7.68 -2.83 19.35
CA LYS A 111 -7.69 -3.07 20.81
C LYS A 111 -7.09 -1.88 21.57
N ASP A 112 -5.91 -1.41 21.18
CA ASP A 112 -5.25 -0.26 21.80
C ASP A 112 -6.13 0.99 21.77
N LYS A 113 -6.81 1.23 20.65
CA LYS A 113 -7.73 2.36 20.51
C LYS A 113 -8.95 2.20 21.42
N ALA A 114 -9.54 1.01 21.49
CA ALA A 114 -10.65 0.73 22.38
C ALA A 114 -10.25 0.89 23.85
N GLU A 115 -9.06 0.43 24.24
CA GLU A 115 -8.53 0.61 25.59
C GLU A 115 -8.36 2.10 25.93
N ARG A 116 -7.72 2.88 25.05
CA ARG A 116 -7.56 4.34 25.23
C ARG A 116 -8.89 5.11 25.30
N GLU A 117 -9.89 4.65 24.56
CA GLU A 117 -11.24 5.24 24.60
C GLU A 117 -12.01 4.85 25.86
N SER A 118 -11.76 3.66 26.41
CA SER A 118 -12.34 3.18 27.66
C SER A 118 -11.67 3.74 28.93
N MET A 119 -10.45 4.26 28.81
CA MET A 119 -9.75 4.88 29.93
C MET A 119 -10.46 6.14 30.42
N THR A 120 -10.67 6.17 31.73
CA THR A 120 -11.09 7.35 32.48
C THR A 120 -10.04 8.47 32.38
N PRO A 121 -10.41 9.73 32.68
CA PRO A 121 -9.46 10.84 32.66
C PRO A 121 -8.25 10.62 33.59
N GLU A 122 -8.47 9.93 34.72
CA GLU A 122 -7.45 9.60 35.73
C GLU A 122 -6.46 8.55 35.18
N GLU A 123 -6.94 7.49 34.53
CA GLU A 123 -6.09 6.49 33.88
C GLU A 123 -5.28 7.06 32.70
N LYS A 124 -5.79 8.08 32.00
CA LYS A 124 -5.06 8.80 30.94
C LYS A 124 -3.89 9.63 31.47
N GLU A 125 -3.98 10.16 32.69
CA GLU A 125 -2.84 10.84 33.33
C GLU A 125 -1.76 9.84 33.74
N GLU A 126 -2.13 8.70 34.33
CA GLU A 126 -1.16 7.65 34.65
C GLU A 126 -0.45 7.09 33.40
N TYR A 127 -1.17 6.90 32.29
CA TYR A 127 -0.56 6.43 31.04
C TYR A 127 0.46 7.41 30.46
N LYS A 128 0.18 8.72 30.52
CA LYS A 128 1.13 9.77 30.09
C LYS A 128 2.37 9.81 30.97
N ILE A 129 2.20 9.67 32.28
CA ILE A 129 3.33 9.64 33.23
C ILE A 129 4.23 8.43 32.94
N LYS A 130 3.63 7.28 32.64
CA LYS A 130 4.37 6.06 32.28
C LYS A 130 5.13 6.20 30.96
N GLU A 131 4.51 6.75 29.93
CA GLU A 131 5.13 7.00 28.61
C GLU A 131 6.31 7.99 28.71
N ILE A 132 6.18 9.03 29.53
CA ILE A 132 7.28 9.96 29.84
C ILE A 132 8.40 9.25 30.61
N SER A 133 8.07 8.39 31.58
CA SER A 133 9.08 7.66 32.35
C SER A 133 9.86 6.65 31.48
N ASP A 134 9.17 5.93 30.59
CA ASP A 134 9.81 4.96 29.70
C ASP A 134 10.70 5.67 28.66
N ALA A 135 10.32 6.87 28.22
CA ALA A 135 11.18 7.70 27.37
C ALA A 135 12.43 8.21 28.12
N LEU A 136 12.29 8.63 29.39
CA LEU A 136 13.42 9.10 30.21
C LEU A 136 14.41 7.99 30.59
N PHE A 137 13.92 6.77 30.82
CA PHE A 137 14.78 5.63 31.21
C PHE A 137 15.49 4.98 30.02
N ASN A 138 14.97 5.10 28.79
CA ASN A 138 15.63 4.55 27.61
C ASN A 138 16.78 5.42 27.07
N ASP A 139 16.79 6.73 27.35
CA ASP A 139 17.90 7.63 26.98
C ASP A 139 19.13 7.51 27.90
N THR A 140 19.05 6.76 29.02
CA THR A 140 20.14 6.64 30.00
C THR A 140 20.94 5.33 29.93
N ILE A 141 20.67 4.45 28.94
CA ILE A 141 21.36 3.13 28.81
C ILE A 141 22.27 3.05 27.56
N THR A 142 22.56 4.17 26.87
CA THR A 142 23.61 4.20 25.83
C THR A 142 24.71 5.18 26.21
N ASP A 143 25.40 4.89 27.31
CA ASP A 143 26.78 5.29 27.49
C ASP A 143 27.43 4.24 28.39
N GLU A 144 27.85 3.12 27.80
CA GLU A 144 29.03 2.38 28.28
C GLU A 144 29.47 1.29 27.28
N GLN A 145 30.72 1.50 26.80
CA GLN A 145 31.69 0.59 26.17
C GLN A 145 31.84 0.57 24.65
#